data_AF-A0A7K6F0T7-F1
#
_entry.id   AF-A0A7K6F0T7-F1
#
_cell.length_a   1.000
_cell.length_b   1.000
_cell.length_c   1.000
_cell.angle_alpha   90.00
_cell.angle_beta   90.00
_cell.angle_gamma   90.00
#
_symmetry.space_group_name_H-M   'P 1'
#
loop_
_entity.id
_entity.type
_entity.pdbx_description
1 polymer ?
#
loop_
_entity_poly.entity_id
_entity_poly.type
_entity_poly.pdbx_seq_one_letter_code
_entity_poly.pdbx_strand_id
1 'polypeptide(L)'
;AGEEDDNSPKEEPWETTLKTTVVDIEVGEFQGHKVSLWDLLHSHYIPEENRKELLELYEAGELSLEQVKTVVTTIVTKEAEAAA
;
A
#
# COMPACT_ATOMS: atom_id res chain seq x y z
N ALA A 1 -22.13 -27.70 -0.57
CA ALA A 1 -21.22 -27.41 -1.69
C ALA A 1 -20.94 -25.92 -1.61
N GLY A 2 -19.89 -25.58 -0.88
CA GLY A 2 -19.48 -24.20 -0.66
C GLY A 2 -17.97 -24.23 -0.50
N GLU A 3 -17.31 -23.68 -1.52
CA GLU A 3 -16.04 -22.96 -1.39
C GLU A 3 -14.81 -23.85 -1.22
N GLU A 4 -14.49 -24.57 -2.30
CA GLU A 4 -13.11 -24.93 -2.65
C GLU A 4 -12.62 -23.90 -3.69
N ASP A 5 -12.27 -22.69 -3.25
CA ASP A 5 -11.40 -21.81 -4.05
C ASP A 5 -9.95 -22.12 -3.66
N ASP A 6 -9.53 -23.33 -4.05
CA ASP A 6 -8.12 -23.68 -4.25
C ASP A 6 -7.68 -23.01 -5.56
N ASN A 7 -7.50 -21.70 -5.50
CA ASN A 7 -6.69 -20.99 -6.47
C ASN A 7 -5.65 -20.26 -5.65
N SER A 8 -4.58 -20.97 -5.29
CA SER A 8 -3.43 -20.39 -4.58
C SER A 8 -2.37 -19.99 -5.61
N PRO A 9 -2.38 -18.75 -6.14
CA PRO A 9 -1.12 -18.13 -6.49
C PRO A 9 -0.28 -18.11 -5.21
N LYS A 10 1.04 -18.20 -5.35
CA LYS A 10 1.99 -17.95 -4.26
C LYS A 10 1.93 -16.46 -3.90
N GLU A 11 0.77 -15.95 -3.47
CA GLU A 11 0.64 -14.61 -2.96
C GLU A 11 1.36 -14.60 -1.62
N GLU A 12 2.40 -13.80 -1.54
CA GLU A 12 3.20 -13.75 -0.34
C GLU A 12 2.34 -13.20 0.81
N PRO A 13 2.55 -13.67 2.06
CA PRO A 13 1.71 -13.27 3.20
C PRO A 13 1.71 -11.74 3.40
N TRP A 14 2.81 -11.09 3.01
CA TRP A 14 2.98 -9.66 3.07
C TRP A 14 2.09 -8.93 2.03
N GLU A 15 1.91 -9.47 0.81
CA GLU A 15 1.04 -8.87 -0.22
C GLU A 15 -0.42 -8.83 0.23
N THR A 16 -0.93 -9.94 0.77
CA THR A 16 -2.30 -10.03 1.27
C THR A 16 -2.52 -9.04 2.41
N THR A 17 -1.52 -8.90 3.28
CA THR A 17 -1.56 -7.93 4.39
C THR A 17 -1.65 -6.49 3.87
N LEU A 18 -0.88 -6.13 2.85
CA LEU A 18 -0.95 -4.80 2.23
C LEU A 18 -2.28 -4.57 1.48
N LYS A 19 -2.82 -5.58 0.81
CA LYS A 19 -4.12 -5.49 0.09
C LYS A 19 -5.30 -5.32 1.04
N THR A 20 -5.28 -6.02 2.17
CA THR A 20 -6.35 -5.95 3.21
C THR A 20 -6.24 -4.71 4.09
N THR A 21 -5.05 -4.10 4.17
CA THR A 21 -4.83 -2.87 4.93
C THR A 21 -5.37 -1.67 4.18
N VAL A 22 -6.44 -1.07 4.70
CA VAL A 22 -7.04 0.15 4.16
C VAL A 22 -6.39 1.38 4.78
N VAL A 23 -6.07 2.35 3.94
CA VAL A 23 -5.55 3.65 4.31
C VAL A 23 -6.59 4.70 3.92
N ASP A 24 -6.84 5.61 4.86
CA ASP A 24 -7.64 6.79 4.63
C ASP A 24 -6.67 7.93 4.32
N ILE A 25 -6.81 8.53 3.14
CA ILE A 25 -6.03 9.69 2.74
C ILE A 25 -6.93 10.91 2.91
N GLU A 26 -6.42 11.92 3.60
CA GLU A 26 -7.17 13.15 3.91
C GLU A 26 -6.91 14.28 2.89
N VAL A 27 -6.11 14.03 1.85
CA VAL A 27 -5.72 15.03 0.84
C VAL A 27 -5.65 14.43 -0.58
N GLY A 28 -5.66 15.29 -1.61
CA GLY A 28 -5.51 14.85 -3.00
C GLY A 28 -6.72 14.13 -3.60
N GLU A 29 -6.52 13.35 -4.66
CA GLU A 29 -7.62 12.63 -5.34
C GLU A 29 -8.21 11.51 -4.49
N PHE A 30 -7.40 10.95 -3.59
CA PHE A 30 -7.82 9.91 -2.66
C PHE A 30 -8.52 10.45 -1.41
N GLN A 31 -8.71 11.77 -1.30
CA GLN A 31 -9.42 12.37 -0.18
C GLN A 31 -10.82 11.80 -0.03
N GLY A 32 -11.11 11.18 1.12
CA GLY A 32 -12.42 10.58 1.40
C GLY A 32 -12.64 9.23 0.72
N HIS A 33 -11.62 8.67 0.07
CA HIS A 33 -11.63 7.33 -0.49
C HIS A 33 -10.81 6.38 0.39
N LYS A 34 -11.38 5.19 0.62
CA LYS A 34 -10.70 4.08 1.29
C LYS A 34 -9.92 3.28 0.26
N VAL A 35 -8.62 3.49 0.23
CA VAL A 35 -7.71 2.85 -0.73
C VAL A 35 -6.84 1.83 0.00
N SER A 36 -6.63 0.67 -0.60
CA SER A 36 -5.72 -0.33 -0.03
C SER A 36 -4.28 0.17 -0.09
N LEU A 37 -3.49 -0.15 0.92
CA LEU A 37 -2.08 0.22 1.02
C LEU A 37 -1.28 -0.28 -0.20
N TRP A 38 -1.59 -1.50 -0.66
CA TRP A 38 -1.06 -2.05 -1.92
C TRP A 38 -1.39 -1.21 -3.15
N ASP A 39 -2.63 -0.74 -3.26
CA ASP A 39 -3.10 0.04 -4.40
C ASP A 39 -2.44 1.42 -4.41
N LEU A 40 -2.24 2.03 -3.22
CA LEU A 40 -1.44 3.25 -3.07
C LEU A 40 0.02 3.06 -3.47
N LEU A 41 0.65 1.96 -3.04
CA LEU A 41 2.02 1.61 -3.44
C LEU A 41 2.17 1.46 -4.96
N HIS A 42 1.15 0.93 -5.63
CA HIS A 42 1.10 0.78 -7.08
C HIS A 42 0.52 2.00 -7.82
N SER A 43 0.12 3.03 -7.09
CA SER A 43 -0.42 4.25 -7.65
C SER A 43 0.69 5.14 -8.17
N HIS A 44 0.34 6.08 -9.06
CA HIS A 44 1.30 7.05 -9.61
C HIS A 44 1.93 7.93 -8.52
N TYR A 45 1.24 8.08 -7.39
CA TYR A 45 1.68 8.83 -6.21
C TYR A 45 2.96 8.31 -5.59
N ILE A 46 3.33 7.06 -5.86
CA ILE A 46 4.50 6.43 -5.27
C ILE A 46 5.41 6.01 -6.41
N PRO A 47 6.59 6.65 -6.53
CA PRO A 47 7.54 6.25 -7.55
C PRO A 47 7.99 4.81 -7.29
N GLU A 48 8.30 4.11 -8.38
CA GLU A 48 8.69 2.70 -8.32
C GLU A 48 9.88 2.44 -7.39
N GLU A 49 10.81 3.40 -7.28
CA GLU A 49 11.95 3.34 -6.36
C GLU A 49 11.51 3.27 -4.90
N ASN A 50 10.66 4.20 -4.45
CA ASN A 50 10.12 4.20 -3.09
C ASN A 50 9.27 2.96 -2.81
N ARG A 51 8.44 2.53 -3.77
CA ARG A 51 7.68 1.29 -3.64
C ARG A 51 8.63 0.12 -3.40
N LYS A 52 9.64 -0.03 -4.25
CA LYS A 52 10.55 -1.16 -4.18
C LYS A 52 11.33 -1.17 -2.86
N GLU A 53 11.86 -0.02 -2.44
CA GLU A 53 12.55 0.11 -1.15
C GLU A 53 11.64 -0.23 0.03
N LEU A 54 10.40 0.25 0.04
CA LEU A 54 9.41 -0.07 1.08
C LEU A 54 9.09 -1.56 1.15
N LEU A 55 8.93 -2.20 -0.01
CA LEU A 55 8.65 -3.63 -0.09
C LEU A 55 9.85 -4.47 0.36
N GLU A 56 11.06 -4.14 -0.08
CA GLU A 56 12.29 -4.82 0.34
C GLU A 56 12.49 -4.71 1.86
N LEU A 57 12.28 -3.53 2.45
CA LEU A 57 12.38 -3.33 3.90
C LEU A 57 11.27 -4.04 4.68
N TYR A 58 10.05 -4.12 4.12
CA TYR A 58 8.94 -4.84 4.74
C TYR A 58 9.15 -6.35 4.70
N GLU A 59 9.62 -6.87 3.56
CA GLU A 59 9.98 -8.28 3.38
C GLU A 59 11.16 -8.68 4.27
N ALA A 60 12.17 -7.81 4.40
CA ALA A 60 13.29 -7.97 5.31
C ALA A 60 12.87 -7.89 6.80
N GLY A 61 11.64 -7.46 7.10
CA GLY A 61 11.14 -7.25 8.45
C GLY A 61 11.74 -6.03 9.16
N GLU A 62 12.42 -5.15 8.42
CA GLU A 62 12.94 -3.88 8.94
C GLU A 62 11.84 -2.85 9.15
N LEU A 63 10.81 -2.89 8.29
CA LEU A 63 9.60 -2.08 8.46
C LEU A 63 8.43 -2.93 8.93
N SER A 64 7.64 -2.36 9.83
CA SER A 64 6.33 -2.89 10.19
C SER A 64 5.23 -2.32 9.29
N LEU A 65 4.09 -3.00 9.20
CA LEU A 65 2.94 -2.58 8.41
C LEU A 65 2.51 -1.12 8.70
N GLU A 66 2.52 -0.72 9.97
CA GLU A 66 2.19 0.65 10.40
C GLU A 66 3.21 1.68 9.89
N GLN A 67 4.49 1.31 9.82
CA GLN A 67 5.53 2.18 9.27
C GLN A 67 5.39 2.30 7.77
N VAL A 68 5.18 1.19 7.05
CA VAL A 68 4.90 1.22 5.61
C VAL A 68 3.72 2.15 5.37
N LYS A 69 2.58 1.92 6.05
CA LYS A 69 1.39 2.78 5.98
C LYS A 69 1.71 4.26 6.20
N THR A 70 2.48 4.59 7.24
CA THR A 70 2.87 5.98 7.55
C THR A 70 3.69 6.59 6.41
N VAL A 71 4.68 5.85 5.89
CA VAL A 71 5.54 6.34 4.81
C VAL A 71 4.73 6.55 3.53
N VAL A 72 3.92 5.56 3.10
CA VAL A 72 3.13 5.74 1.87
C VAL A 72 2.10 6.84 2.01
N THR A 73 1.41 6.94 3.17
CA THR A 73 0.48 8.07 3.43
C THR A 73 1.21 9.40 3.34
N THR A 74 2.43 9.49 3.88
CA THR A 74 3.23 10.72 3.82
C THR A 74 3.64 11.08 2.38
N ILE A 75 4.05 10.09 1.58
CA ILE A 75 4.43 10.30 0.18
C ILE A 75 3.21 10.77 -0.62
N VAL A 76 2.09 10.04 -0.52
CA VAL A 76 0.84 10.35 -1.20
C VAL A 76 0.35 11.74 -0.79
N THR A 77 0.42 12.08 0.50
CA THR A 77 0.01 13.39 1.02
C THR A 77 0.87 14.51 0.42
N LYS A 78 2.20 14.33 0.41
CA LYS A 78 3.12 15.31 -0.18
C LYS A 78 2.89 15.51 -1.67
N GLU A 79 2.70 14.43 -2.41
CA GLU A 79 2.52 14.50 -3.86
C GLU A 79 1.13 15.06 -4.22
N ALA A 80 0.11 14.73 -3.42
CA ALA A 80 -1.22 15.35 -3.49
C ALA A 80 -1.20 16.86 -3.24
N GLU A 81 -0.49 17.32 -2.19
CA GLU A 81 -0.38 18.74 -1.87
C GLU A 81 0.42 19.51 -2.94
N ALA A 82 1.43 18.88 -3.56
CA ALA A 82 2.22 19.50 -4.62
C ALA A 82 1.45 19.67 -5.94
N ALA A 83 0.40 18.87 -6.16
CA ALA A 83 -0.44 18.92 -7.36
C ALA A 83 -1.64 19.89 -7.24
N ALA A 84 -1.88 20.46 -6.05
CA ALA A 84 -2.97 21.42 -5.76
C ALA A 84 -2.55 22.88 -5.99
#